data_AF-B7BAE3-F1
#
_entry.id   AF-B7BAE3-F1
#
_cell.length_a   1.000
_cell.length_b   1.000
_cell.length_c   1.000
_cell.angle_alpha   90.00
_cell.angle_beta   90.00
_cell.angle_gamma   90.00
#
_symmetry.space_group_name_H-M   'P 1'
#
loop_
_entity.id
_entity.type
_entity.pdbx_description
1 polymer ?
#
loop_
_entity_poly.entity_id
_entity_poly.type
_entity_poly.pdbx_seq_one_letter_code
_entity_poly.pdbx_strand_id
1 'polypeptide(L)'
;MAKKNLPQGIINRLFGEYSEKRLVVVQTYDEFLAREDVRMMLTYASLRISEGDSLTLRLWWETTVKEELQEQSNIRFVFVQREQFDVPDDIAIYADTTQFVARHIFPRYKWALIKDQSIGTLNYLYQYPGRVSIDELRTHHIIAEYQTSYEGAKEKIENIIAEWDKLFAKIKIDKPGEWLPQASALILRALEIGNLSALMPKVDELNTLFQQHLVERYASIISSTT
;
A
#
# COMPACT_ATOMS: atom_id res chain seq x y z
N MET A 1 -6.78 -24.87 4.75
CA MET A 1 -6.93 -24.11 6.01
C MET A 1 -7.55 -22.77 5.65
N ALA A 2 -8.65 -22.38 6.30
CA ALA A 2 -9.28 -21.08 6.04
C ALA A 2 -8.29 -19.95 6.36
N LYS A 3 -8.14 -18.97 5.45
CA LYS A 3 -7.28 -17.81 5.67
C LYS A 3 -7.84 -17.04 6.87
N LYS A 4 -7.11 -16.98 7.98
CA LYS A 4 -7.49 -16.17 9.13
C LYS A 4 -7.41 -14.69 8.73
N ASN A 5 -8.50 -13.95 8.90
CA ASN A 5 -8.54 -12.53 8.57
C ASN A 5 -8.36 -11.70 9.85
N LEU A 6 -7.35 -10.83 9.88
CA LEU A 6 -7.03 -10.00 11.05
C LEU A 6 -8.22 -9.13 11.52
N PRO A 7 -8.94 -8.39 10.65
CA PRO A 7 -10.14 -7.63 11.05
C PRO A 7 -11.13 -8.51 11.80
N GLN A 8 -11.47 -9.69 11.27
CA GLN A 8 -12.40 -10.61 11.93
C GLN A 8 -11.86 -11.12 13.27
N GLY A 9 -10.55 -11.33 13.37
CA GLY A 9 -9.89 -11.68 14.64
C GLY A 9 -10.04 -10.60 15.71
N ILE A 10 -9.84 -9.34 15.33
CA ILE A 10 -10.03 -8.18 16.21
C ILE A 10 -11.51 -8.10 16.63
N ILE A 11 -12.44 -8.22 15.68
CA ILE A 11 -13.88 -8.17 15.94
C ILE A 11 -14.31 -9.26 16.91
N ASN A 12 -13.89 -10.52 16.68
CA ASN A 12 -14.22 -11.63 17.56
C ASN A 12 -13.64 -11.42 18.97
N ARG A 13 -12.48 -10.74 19.08
CA ARG A 13 -11.90 -10.43 20.39
C ARG A 13 -12.64 -9.33 21.14
N LEU A 14 -13.16 -8.34 20.42
CA LEU A 14 -13.88 -7.20 20.99
C LEU A 14 -15.29 -7.57 21.45
N PHE A 15 -16.01 -8.34 20.64
CA PHE A 15 -17.39 -8.72 20.93
C PHE A 15 -17.50 -10.11 21.61
N GLY A 16 -16.43 -10.90 21.62
CA GLY A 16 -16.52 -12.30 22.04
C GLY A 16 -17.32 -13.14 21.04
N GLU A 17 -17.32 -14.46 21.25
CA GLU A 17 -18.03 -15.40 20.35
C GLU A 17 -19.55 -15.43 20.58
N TYR A 18 -20.03 -14.85 21.69
CA TYR A 18 -21.42 -14.99 22.14
C TYR A 18 -22.10 -13.68 22.56
N SER A 19 -21.48 -12.51 22.37
CA SER A 19 -22.18 -11.25 22.68
C SER A 19 -23.22 -10.95 21.61
N GLU A 20 -24.45 -10.75 22.05
CA GLU A 20 -25.55 -10.22 21.24
C GLU A 20 -25.50 -8.69 21.17
N LYS A 21 -24.68 -8.03 22.00
CA LYS A 21 -24.57 -6.58 22.02
C LYS A 21 -23.71 -6.09 20.86
N ARG A 22 -24.19 -5.05 20.20
CA ARG A 22 -23.52 -4.40 19.06
C ARG A 22 -22.66 -3.21 19.46
N LEU A 23 -22.69 -2.79 20.73
CA LEU A 23 -21.82 -1.75 21.28
C LEU A 23 -20.86 -2.36 22.29
N VAL A 24 -19.58 -2.05 22.16
CA VAL A 24 -18.55 -2.42 23.14
C VAL A 24 -17.77 -1.17 23.56
N VAL A 25 -17.65 -0.96 24.86
CA VAL A 25 -16.74 0.01 25.45
C VAL A 25 -15.44 -0.71 25.79
N VAL A 26 -14.34 -0.18 25.28
CA VAL A 26 -13.03 -0.83 25.31
C VAL A 26 -12.06 -0.01 26.14
N GLN A 27 -11.44 -0.69 27.09
CA GLN A 27 -10.26 -0.21 27.79
C GLN A 27 -9.01 -0.77 27.10
N THR A 28 -8.10 0.11 26.70
CA THR A 28 -6.85 -0.28 26.06
C THR A 28 -5.69 0.55 26.59
N TYR A 29 -4.49 -0.05 26.61
CA TYR A 29 -3.26 0.57 27.08
C TYR A 29 -2.19 0.65 25.99
N ASP A 30 -2.41 0.03 24.82
CA ASP A 30 -1.38 -0.14 23.79
C ASP A 30 -1.64 0.69 22.53
N GLU A 31 -2.56 1.66 22.56
CA GLU A 31 -2.88 2.61 21.47
C GLU A 31 -3.18 1.95 20.10
N PHE A 32 -3.30 0.62 20.04
CA PHE A 32 -3.39 -0.12 18.79
C PHE A 32 -4.67 0.24 18.02
N LEU A 33 -5.78 0.40 18.75
CA LEU A 33 -7.06 0.86 18.20
C LEU A 33 -7.12 2.38 17.96
N ALA A 34 -6.11 3.12 18.42
CA ALA A 34 -5.98 4.56 18.14
C ALA A 34 -5.28 4.83 16.80
N ARG A 35 -4.56 3.85 16.25
CA ARG A 35 -3.92 3.97 14.94
C ARG A 35 -4.94 4.14 13.82
N GLU A 36 -4.73 5.17 12.99
CA GLU A 36 -5.64 5.54 11.90
C GLU A 36 -5.80 4.43 10.85
N ASP A 37 -4.70 3.76 10.50
CA ASP A 37 -4.71 2.67 9.52
C ASP A 37 -5.51 1.44 10.03
N VAL A 38 -5.44 1.16 11.34
CA VAL A 38 -6.24 0.12 11.99
C VAL A 38 -7.72 0.51 12.01
N ARG A 39 -8.05 1.76 12.35
CA ARG A 39 -9.43 2.28 12.35
C ARG A 39 -10.07 2.16 10.98
N MET A 40 -9.37 2.62 9.95
CA MET A 40 -9.85 2.57 8.57
C MET A 40 -10.12 1.11 8.12
N MET A 41 -9.20 0.19 8.41
CA MET A 41 -9.38 -1.24 8.13
C MET A 41 -10.62 -1.81 8.82
N LEU A 42 -10.87 -1.43 10.08
CA LEU A 42 -12.04 -1.89 10.84
C LEU A 42 -13.34 -1.24 10.34
N THR A 43 -13.31 0.00 9.87
CA THR A 43 -14.45 0.65 9.22
C THR A 43 -14.88 -0.05 7.94
N TYR A 44 -13.92 -0.50 7.12
CA TYR A 44 -14.24 -1.36 5.96
C TYR A 44 -14.83 -2.73 6.37
N ALA A 45 -14.61 -3.17 7.62
CA ALA A 45 -15.20 -4.37 8.18
C ALA A 45 -16.50 -4.09 8.98
N SER A 46 -17.18 -2.98 8.68
CA SER A 46 -18.44 -2.56 9.31
C SER A 46 -18.35 -2.25 10.81
N LEU A 47 -17.17 -1.83 11.30
CA LEU A 47 -17.01 -1.25 12.63
C LEU A 47 -16.96 0.27 12.61
N ARG A 48 -17.73 0.89 13.49
CA ARG A 48 -17.55 2.30 13.84
C ARG A 48 -16.81 2.42 15.15
N ILE A 49 -15.71 3.14 15.11
CA ILE A 49 -14.83 3.35 16.26
C ILE A 49 -14.86 4.83 16.61
N SER A 50 -15.17 5.12 17.87
CA SER A 50 -15.03 6.45 18.46
C SER A 50 -14.14 6.34 19.70
N GLU A 51 -13.54 7.45 20.11
CA GLU A 51 -12.71 7.51 21.31
C GLU A 51 -12.95 8.80 22.09
N GLY A 52 -12.73 8.75 23.39
CA GLY A 52 -12.80 9.95 24.22
C GLY A 52 -13.06 9.65 25.68
N ASP A 53 -13.61 10.66 26.35
CA ASP A 53 -14.06 10.63 27.74
C ASP A 53 -15.54 10.22 27.84
N SER A 54 -16.07 10.23 29.06
CA SER A 54 -17.47 9.88 29.31
C SER A 54 -18.46 10.80 28.60
N LEU A 55 -18.13 12.09 28.43
CA LEU A 55 -19.00 13.04 27.72
C LEU A 55 -19.06 12.72 26.23
N THR A 56 -17.91 12.38 25.64
CA THR A 56 -17.80 11.99 24.24
C THR A 56 -18.59 10.72 23.97
N LEU A 57 -18.53 9.73 24.88
CA LEU A 57 -19.37 8.54 24.79
C LEU A 57 -20.86 8.91 24.78
N ARG A 58 -21.29 9.81 25.66
CA ARG A 58 -22.69 10.24 25.74
C ARG A 58 -23.16 10.93 24.47
N LEU A 59 -22.36 11.85 23.94
CA LEU A 59 -22.65 12.55 22.70
C LEU A 59 -22.75 11.58 21.52
N TRP A 60 -21.82 10.63 21.43
CA TRP A 60 -21.82 9.64 20.36
C TRP A 60 -23.00 8.67 20.45
N TRP A 61 -23.38 8.28 21.67
CA TRP A 61 -24.55 7.45 21.92
C TRP A 61 -25.83 8.11 21.40
N GLU A 62 -26.09 9.37 21.77
CA GLU A 62 -27.33 10.07 21.41
C GLU A 62 -27.38 10.51 19.95
N THR A 63 -26.23 10.80 19.33
CA THR A 63 -26.19 11.34 17.95
C THR A 63 -25.97 10.29 16.85
N THR A 64 -25.51 9.08 17.19
CA THR A 64 -25.15 8.09 16.16
C THR A 64 -25.60 6.69 16.56
N VAL A 65 -25.15 6.19 17.70
CA VAL A 65 -25.29 4.75 18.02
C VAL A 65 -26.76 4.37 18.21
N LYS A 66 -27.53 5.18 18.92
CA LYS A 66 -28.93 4.88 19.25
C LYS A 66 -29.82 4.79 18.01
N GLU A 67 -29.64 5.69 17.05
CA GLU A 67 -30.38 5.70 15.78
C GLU A 67 -29.98 4.50 14.90
N GLU A 68 -28.67 4.30 14.68
CA GLU A 68 -28.19 3.23 13.79
C GLU A 68 -28.42 1.82 14.35
N LEU A 69 -28.52 1.66 15.67
CA LEU A 69 -28.95 0.41 16.30
C LEU A 69 -30.42 0.11 16.02
N GLN A 70 -31.30 1.13 15.95
CA GLN A 70 -32.72 0.97 15.66
C GLN A 70 -32.97 0.62 14.19
N GLU A 71 -32.14 1.12 13.27
CA GLU A 71 -32.24 0.88 11.83
C GLU A 71 -31.89 -0.56 11.39
N GLN A 72 -31.63 -1.50 12.32
CA GLN A 72 -31.23 -2.89 12.03
C GLN A 72 -30.01 -3.01 11.11
N SER A 73 -29.11 -2.03 11.14
CA SER A 73 -27.84 -2.10 10.43
C SER A 73 -26.95 -3.21 11.02
N ASN A 74 -26.16 -3.89 10.16
CA ASN A 74 -25.16 -4.88 10.60
C ASN A 74 -23.86 -4.20 11.12
N ILE A 75 -23.95 -2.92 11.47
CA ILE A 75 -22.83 -2.12 11.96
C ILE A 75 -22.60 -2.45 13.42
N ARG A 76 -21.32 -2.56 13.79
CA ARG A 76 -20.88 -2.75 15.17
C ARG A 76 -20.16 -1.50 15.66
N PHE A 77 -20.33 -1.18 16.93
CA PHE A 77 -19.86 0.06 17.54
C PHE A 77 -18.84 -0.25 18.62
N VAL A 78 -17.71 0.45 18.57
CA VAL A 78 -16.64 0.34 19.56
C VAL A 78 -16.29 1.73 20.06
N PHE A 79 -16.37 1.93 21.36
CA PHE A 79 -15.88 3.14 22.00
C PHE A 79 -14.58 2.85 22.73
N VAL A 80 -13.50 3.55 22.40
CA VAL A 80 -12.21 3.43 23.08
C VAL A 80 -12.11 4.48 24.17
N GLN A 81 -12.00 4.03 25.42
CA GLN A 81 -11.82 4.92 26.57
C GLN A 81 -10.41 5.51 26.54
N ARG A 82 -10.30 6.85 26.48
CA ARG A 82 -9.01 7.55 26.68
C ARG A 82 -8.65 7.67 28.17
N GLU A 83 -9.66 7.78 29.01
CA GLU A 83 -9.54 7.83 30.46
C GLU A 83 -10.47 6.78 31.07
N GLN A 84 -10.10 6.21 32.21
CA GLN A 84 -10.93 5.23 32.88
C GLN A 84 -12.14 5.91 33.51
N PHE A 85 -13.33 5.54 33.07
CA PHE A 85 -14.60 6.00 33.63
C PHE A 85 -15.63 4.87 33.66
N ASP A 86 -16.61 5.01 34.55
CA ASP A 86 -17.74 4.10 34.64
C ASP A 86 -18.77 4.45 33.55
N VAL A 87 -19.13 3.44 32.75
CA VAL A 87 -20.11 3.61 31.67
C VAL A 87 -21.47 3.95 32.29
N PRO A 88 -22.16 5.01 31.82
CA PRO A 88 -23.49 5.36 32.32
C PRO A 88 -24.47 4.17 32.27
N ASP A 89 -25.27 3.99 33.32
CA ASP A 89 -26.13 2.81 33.49
C ASP A 89 -27.07 2.57 32.30
N ASP A 90 -27.60 3.64 31.70
CA ASP A 90 -28.50 3.55 30.56
C ASP A 90 -27.80 3.06 29.28
N ILE A 91 -26.52 3.37 29.12
CA ILE A 91 -25.67 2.88 28.02
C ILE A 91 -25.17 1.46 28.32
N ALA A 92 -24.86 1.16 29.59
CA ALA A 92 -24.36 -0.14 30.02
C ALA A 92 -25.35 -1.31 29.76
N ILE A 93 -26.64 -1.01 29.68
CA ILE A 93 -27.68 -1.97 29.24
C ILE A 93 -27.38 -2.47 27.80
N TYR A 94 -26.91 -1.59 26.93
CA TYR A 94 -26.68 -1.85 25.50
C TYR A 94 -25.23 -2.09 25.13
N ALA A 95 -24.30 -1.80 26.03
CA ALA A 95 -22.87 -1.96 25.83
C ALA A 95 -22.30 -3.11 26.66
N ASP A 96 -21.31 -3.83 26.10
CA ASP A 96 -20.40 -4.64 26.90
C ASP A 96 -19.11 -3.87 27.17
N THR A 97 -18.51 -4.06 28.34
CA THR A 97 -17.21 -3.48 28.67
C THR A 97 -16.13 -4.55 28.54
N THR A 98 -15.09 -4.30 27.76
CA THR A 98 -14.01 -5.26 27.54
C THR A 98 -12.64 -4.60 27.63
N GLN A 99 -11.63 -5.40 27.98
CA GLN A 99 -10.23 -4.99 27.93
C GLN A 99 -9.59 -5.52 26.65
N PHE A 100 -8.96 -4.62 25.90
CA PHE A 100 -8.27 -4.94 24.65
C PHE A 100 -6.78 -4.68 24.78
N VAL A 101 -6.01 -5.71 24.45
CA VAL A 101 -4.55 -5.66 24.33
C VAL A 101 -4.18 -6.37 23.03
N ALA A 102 -3.56 -5.66 22.10
CA ALA A 102 -3.10 -6.16 20.82
C ALA A 102 -2.18 -7.38 20.97
N ARG A 103 -1.40 -7.45 22.06
CA ARG A 103 -0.58 -8.63 22.39
C ARG A 103 -1.39 -9.93 22.49
N HIS A 104 -2.67 -9.86 22.89
CA HIS A 104 -3.53 -11.06 22.92
C HIS A 104 -3.88 -11.57 21.52
N ILE A 105 -3.90 -10.69 20.51
CA ILE A 105 -4.09 -11.07 19.10
C ILE A 105 -2.79 -11.66 18.52
N PHE A 106 -1.66 -11.17 19.00
CA PHE A 106 -0.32 -11.56 18.55
C PHE A 106 0.49 -12.21 19.69
N PRO A 107 0.06 -13.35 20.25
CA PRO A 107 0.62 -13.89 21.50
C PRO A 107 2.11 -14.26 21.40
N ARG A 108 2.60 -14.55 20.19
CA ARG A 108 3.97 -14.98 19.92
C ARG A 108 4.92 -13.85 19.53
N TYR A 109 4.42 -12.62 19.39
CA TYR A 109 5.21 -11.47 18.95
C TYR A 109 5.30 -10.42 20.07
N LYS A 110 6.47 -9.78 20.18
CA LYS A 110 6.68 -8.70 21.16
C LYS A 110 5.97 -7.43 20.69
N TRP A 111 5.45 -6.62 21.61
CA TRP A 111 4.79 -5.34 21.30
C TRP A 111 5.64 -4.43 20.41
N ALA A 112 6.95 -4.33 20.70
CA ALA A 112 7.90 -3.55 19.92
C ALA A 112 7.94 -3.92 18.42
N LEU A 113 7.62 -5.18 18.09
CA LEU A 113 7.56 -5.65 16.71
C LEU A 113 6.22 -5.32 16.05
N ILE A 114 5.14 -5.18 16.80
CA ILE A 114 3.77 -5.04 16.28
C ILE A 114 3.39 -3.57 16.09
N LYS A 115 3.82 -2.72 17.04
CA LYS A 115 3.32 -1.34 17.21
C LYS A 115 3.42 -0.46 15.96
N ASP A 116 4.48 -0.62 15.16
CA ASP A 116 4.81 0.26 14.03
C ASP A 116 4.70 -0.45 12.66
N GLN A 117 4.17 -1.68 12.62
CA GLN A 117 4.12 -2.45 11.37
C GLN A 117 2.91 -2.09 10.51
N SER A 118 3.06 -2.23 9.20
CA SER A 118 1.98 -2.05 8.24
C SER A 118 0.83 -3.06 8.46
N ILE A 119 -0.40 -2.68 8.08
CA ILE A 119 -1.57 -3.57 8.14
C ILE A 119 -1.34 -4.88 7.37
N GLY A 120 -0.67 -4.84 6.21
CA GLY A 120 -0.34 -6.03 5.43
C GLY A 120 0.54 -7.00 6.21
N THR A 121 1.59 -6.48 6.87
CA THR A 121 2.47 -7.25 7.75
C THR A 121 1.72 -7.82 8.95
N LEU A 122 0.88 -7.01 9.59
CA LEU A 122 0.07 -7.46 10.73
C LEU A 122 -0.89 -8.59 10.34
N ASN A 123 -1.54 -8.50 9.17
CA ASN A 123 -2.41 -9.57 8.67
C ASN A 123 -1.62 -10.85 8.38
N TYR A 124 -0.43 -10.73 7.81
CA TYR A 124 0.47 -11.85 7.58
C TYR A 124 0.90 -12.53 8.90
N LEU A 125 1.30 -11.74 9.90
CA LEU A 125 1.69 -12.24 11.22
C LEU A 125 0.53 -12.95 11.93
N TYR A 126 -0.70 -12.46 11.73
CA TYR A 126 -1.91 -13.08 12.27
C TYR A 126 -2.24 -14.42 11.58
N GLN A 127 -2.02 -14.50 10.26
CA GLN A 127 -2.23 -15.73 9.49
C GLN A 127 -1.23 -16.84 9.85
N TYR A 128 0.02 -16.48 10.15
CA TYR A 128 1.11 -17.42 10.41
C TYR A 128 1.73 -17.23 11.82
N PRO A 129 1.01 -17.58 12.90
CA PRO A 129 1.48 -17.33 14.26
C PRO A 129 2.71 -18.18 14.62
N GLY A 130 3.85 -17.51 14.85
CA GLY A 130 5.10 -18.13 15.34
C GLY A 130 5.91 -18.91 14.32
N ARG A 131 5.63 -18.74 13.03
CA ARG A 131 6.50 -19.23 11.94
C ARG A 131 7.41 -18.15 11.37
N VAL A 132 7.18 -16.88 11.74
CA VAL A 132 7.88 -15.73 11.16
C VAL A 132 9.06 -15.37 12.05
N SER A 133 10.28 -15.65 11.57
CA SER A 133 11.50 -15.14 12.21
C SER A 133 11.58 -13.61 12.03
N ILE A 134 12.19 -12.90 12.98
CA ILE A 134 12.44 -11.45 12.87
C ILE A 134 13.24 -11.14 11.59
N ASP A 135 14.08 -12.07 11.12
CA ASP A 135 14.84 -11.96 9.88
C ASP A 135 13.97 -12.10 8.61
N GLU A 136 12.88 -12.87 8.65
CA GLU A 136 11.96 -13.00 7.52
C GLU A 136 11.12 -11.73 7.31
N LEU A 137 10.79 -11.01 8.39
CA LEU A 137 10.13 -9.69 8.32
C LEU A 137 11.03 -8.64 7.65
N ARG A 138 12.33 -8.62 7.98
CA ARG A 138 13.31 -7.77 7.28
C ARG A 138 13.40 -8.15 5.81
N THR A 139 13.41 -9.43 5.50
CA THR A 139 13.49 -9.94 4.12
C THR A 139 12.24 -9.57 3.30
N HIS A 140 11.04 -9.62 3.86
CA HIS A 140 9.82 -9.16 3.18
C HIS A 140 9.76 -7.64 2.99
N HIS A 141 10.26 -6.85 3.92
CA HIS A 141 10.34 -5.39 3.74
C HIS A 141 11.33 -5.04 2.61
N ILE A 142 12.49 -5.70 2.58
CA ILE A 142 13.46 -5.57 1.50
C ILE A 142 12.86 -5.99 0.16
N ILE A 143 12.11 -7.10 0.09
CA ILE A 143 11.47 -7.57 -1.15
C ILE A 143 10.36 -6.61 -1.61
N ALA A 144 9.55 -6.07 -0.70
CA ALA A 144 8.50 -5.12 -1.04
C ALA A 144 9.06 -3.77 -1.54
N GLU A 145 10.12 -3.27 -0.91
CA GLU A 145 10.88 -2.10 -1.39
C GLU A 145 11.57 -2.38 -2.73
N TYR A 146 12.14 -3.57 -2.92
CA TYR A 146 12.70 -3.98 -4.21
C TYR A 146 11.62 -4.07 -5.29
N GLN A 147 10.42 -4.58 -4.98
CA GLN A 147 9.31 -4.67 -5.94
C GLN A 147 8.77 -3.31 -6.33
N THR A 148 8.58 -2.39 -5.38
CA THR A 148 8.17 -1.01 -5.69
C THR A 148 9.26 -0.24 -6.46
N SER A 149 10.53 -0.45 -6.12
CA SER A 149 11.66 0.12 -6.87
C SER A 149 11.77 -0.46 -8.28
N TYR A 150 11.55 -1.77 -8.44
CA TYR A 150 11.61 -2.47 -9.73
C TYR A 150 10.41 -2.15 -10.62
N GLU A 151 9.19 -2.07 -10.09
CA GLU A 151 8.00 -1.64 -10.83
C GLU A 151 8.14 -0.18 -11.28
N GLY A 152 8.64 0.71 -10.41
CA GLY A 152 8.93 2.10 -10.78
C GLY A 152 10.05 2.23 -11.83
N ALA A 153 11.09 1.40 -11.77
CA ALA A 153 12.14 1.35 -12.80
C ALA A 153 11.62 0.78 -14.13
N LYS A 154 10.71 -0.20 -14.07
CA LYS A 154 10.06 -0.81 -15.23
C LYS A 154 9.14 0.17 -15.95
N GLU A 155 8.30 0.91 -15.22
CA GLU A 155 7.43 1.94 -15.79
C GLU A 155 8.25 3.10 -16.41
N LYS A 156 9.37 3.48 -15.76
CA LYS A 156 10.28 4.51 -16.29
C LYS A 156 10.98 4.08 -17.58
N ILE A 157 11.44 2.83 -17.70
CA ILE A 157 12.07 2.36 -18.94
C ILE A 157 11.05 2.16 -20.07
N GLU A 158 9.82 1.71 -19.75
CA GLU A 158 8.72 1.62 -20.73
C GLU A 158 8.36 3.00 -21.30
N ASN A 159 8.34 4.04 -20.47
CA ASN A 159 8.15 5.42 -20.91
C ASN A 159 9.28 5.92 -21.82
N ILE A 160 10.54 5.63 -21.49
CA ILE A 160 11.70 5.99 -22.35
C ILE A 160 11.62 5.28 -23.70
N ILE A 161 11.24 4.00 -23.71
CA ILE A 161 11.04 3.24 -24.95
C ILE A 161 9.91 3.85 -25.79
N ALA A 162 8.80 4.25 -25.19
CA ALA A 162 7.71 4.92 -25.91
C ALA A 162 8.11 6.30 -26.46
N GLU A 163 8.93 7.07 -25.72
CA GLU A 163 9.51 8.32 -26.20
C GLU A 163 10.48 8.09 -27.37
N TRP A 164 11.28 7.02 -27.29
CA TRP A 164 12.17 6.61 -28.38
C TRP A 164 11.39 6.29 -29.65
N ASP A 165 10.31 5.51 -29.55
CA ASP A 165 9.50 5.12 -30.70
C ASP A 165 8.81 6.31 -31.37
N LYS A 166 8.35 7.29 -30.56
CA LYS A 166 7.80 8.55 -31.08
C LYS A 166 8.84 9.41 -31.79
N LEU A 167 10.07 9.43 -31.27
CA LEU A 167 11.18 10.14 -31.89
C LEU A 167 11.55 9.44 -33.21
N PHE A 168 11.73 8.12 -33.17
CA PHE A 168 12.08 7.28 -34.32
C PHE A 168 11.11 7.45 -35.48
N ALA A 169 9.79 7.46 -35.22
CA ALA A 169 8.76 7.68 -36.23
C ALA A 169 8.84 9.05 -36.94
N LYS A 170 9.56 10.03 -36.37
CA LYS A 170 9.72 11.38 -36.91
C LYS A 170 11.12 11.66 -37.44
N ILE A 171 12.04 10.70 -37.36
CA ILE A 171 13.43 10.90 -37.76
C ILE A 171 13.51 11.16 -39.26
N LYS A 172 14.15 12.27 -39.58
CA LYS A 172 14.69 12.58 -40.90
C LYS A 172 16.20 12.36 -40.86
N ILE A 173 16.66 11.23 -41.41
CA ILE A 173 18.06 10.77 -41.29
C ILE A 173 19.04 11.78 -41.90
N ASP A 174 18.58 12.52 -42.91
CA ASP A 174 19.29 13.61 -43.59
C ASP A 174 19.57 14.84 -42.69
N LYS A 175 18.93 14.94 -41.52
CA LYS A 175 19.07 16.06 -40.58
C LYS A 175 19.44 15.60 -39.16
N PRO A 176 20.69 15.15 -38.94
CA PRO A 176 21.13 14.66 -37.63
C PRO A 176 20.98 15.68 -36.49
N GLY A 177 21.06 16.99 -36.78
CA GLY A 177 20.91 18.04 -35.76
C GLY A 177 19.51 18.11 -35.11
N GLU A 178 18.47 17.57 -35.75
CA GLU A 178 17.09 17.65 -35.24
C GLU A 178 16.77 16.51 -34.26
N TRP A 179 17.39 15.33 -34.40
CA TRP A 179 17.03 14.12 -33.65
C TRP A 179 18.15 13.57 -32.77
N LEU A 180 19.43 13.78 -33.12
CA LEU A 180 20.57 13.19 -32.41
C LEU A 180 20.73 13.69 -30.96
N PRO A 181 20.51 14.98 -30.64
CA PRO A 181 20.53 15.45 -29.25
C PRO A 181 19.43 14.82 -28.38
N GLN A 182 18.24 14.63 -28.96
CA GLN A 182 17.10 14.06 -28.26
C GLN A 182 17.27 12.55 -28.04
N ALA A 183 17.80 11.83 -29.03
CA ALA A 183 18.19 10.42 -28.89
C ALA A 183 19.28 10.24 -27.82
N SER A 184 20.30 11.10 -27.81
CA SER A 184 21.36 11.07 -26.78
C SER A 184 20.80 11.31 -25.38
N ALA A 185 19.83 12.21 -25.22
CA ALA A 185 19.20 12.46 -23.92
C ALA A 185 18.41 11.24 -23.41
N LEU A 186 17.74 10.50 -24.29
CA LEU A 186 17.03 9.27 -23.94
C LEU A 186 18.00 8.14 -23.54
N ILE A 187 19.14 8.02 -24.22
CA ILE A 187 20.20 7.06 -23.86
C ILE A 187 20.77 7.38 -22.47
N LEU A 188 21.04 8.66 -22.19
CA LEU A 188 21.53 9.09 -20.87
C LEU A 188 20.51 8.81 -19.76
N ARG A 189 19.22 9.06 -20.00
CA ARG A 189 18.15 8.70 -19.04
C ARG A 189 18.06 7.19 -18.80
N ALA A 190 18.22 6.37 -19.83
CA ALA A 190 18.23 4.91 -19.68
C ALA A 190 19.45 4.41 -18.89
N LEU A 191 20.60 5.07 -19.05
CA LEU A 191 21.81 4.85 -18.25
C LEU A 191 21.62 5.23 -16.78
N GLU A 192 21.00 6.38 -16.50
CA GLU A 192 20.70 6.85 -15.13
C GLU A 192 19.77 5.88 -14.38
N ILE A 193 18.87 5.20 -15.09
CA ILE A 193 17.96 4.19 -14.51
C ILE A 193 18.64 2.79 -14.41
N GLY A 194 19.84 2.63 -14.95
CA GLY A 194 20.60 1.38 -14.90
C GLY A 194 20.05 0.27 -15.81
N ASN A 195 19.23 0.60 -16.82
CA ASN A 195 18.59 -0.36 -17.72
C ASN A 195 18.81 -0.02 -19.20
N LEU A 196 20.06 0.34 -19.56
CA LEU A 196 20.46 0.64 -20.94
C LEU A 196 20.23 -0.56 -21.88
N SER A 197 20.39 -1.79 -21.38
CA SER A 197 20.24 -3.02 -22.17
C SER A 197 18.89 -3.16 -22.86
N ALA A 198 17.82 -2.60 -22.28
CA ALA A 198 16.49 -2.62 -22.89
C ALA A 198 16.36 -1.65 -24.08
N LEU A 199 17.16 -0.58 -24.11
CA LEU A 199 17.13 0.43 -25.17
C LEU A 199 18.10 0.11 -26.32
N MET A 200 19.18 -0.64 -26.06
CA MET A 200 20.23 -0.97 -27.03
C MET A 200 19.73 -1.51 -28.38
N PRO A 201 18.76 -2.45 -28.45
CA PRO A 201 18.29 -2.95 -29.75
C PRO A 201 17.72 -1.86 -30.66
N LYS A 202 17.08 -0.84 -30.09
CA LYS A 202 16.51 0.30 -30.85
C LYS A 202 17.57 1.32 -31.27
N VAL A 203 18.63 1.45 -30.48
CA VAL A 203 19.81 2.24 -30.84
C VAL A 203 20.53 1.60 -32.03
N ASP A 204 20.67 0.27 -32.01
CA ASP A 204 21.31 -0.49 -33.08
C ASP A 204 20.52 -0.41 -34.39
N GLU A 205 19.18 -0.43 -34.33
CA GLU A 205 18.31 -0.24 -35.47
C GLU A 205 18.52 1.14 -36.12
N LEU A 206 18.55 2.19 -35.30
CA LEU A 206 18.81 3.56 -35.78
C LEU A 206 20.22 3.71 -36.37
N ASN A 207 21.22 3.10 -35.75
CA ASN A 207 22.60 3.11 -36.24
C ASN A 207 22.72 2.41 -37.59
N THR A 208 22.01 1.29 -37.77
CA THR A 208 21.97 0.57 -39.05
C THR A 208 21.38 1.42 -40.17
N LEU A 209 20.24 2.09 -39.91
CA LEU A 209 19.62 3.00 -40.87
C LEU A 209 20.51 4.20 -41.22
N PHE A 210 21.19 4.76 -40.22
CA PHE A 210 22.14 5.86 -40.43
C PHE A 210 23.34 5.44 -41.29
N GLN A 211 23.90 4.25 -41.03
CA GLN A 211 25.00 3.70 -41.83
C GLN A 211 24.59 3.43 -43.28
N GLN A 212 23.39 2.88 -43.51
CA GLN A 212 22.85 2.69 -44.86
C GLN A 212 22.75 4.02 -45.62
N HIS A 213 22.21 5.06 -44.98
CA HIS A 213 22.14 6.39 -45.57
C HIS A 213 23.52 6.96 -45.94
N LEU A 214 24.53 6.77 -45.08
CA LEU A 214 25.90 7.19 -45.40
C LEU A 214 26.44 6.46 -46.62
N VAL A 215 26.28 5.15 -46.70
CA VAL A 215 26.75 4.33 -47.84
C VAL A 215 26.09 4.78 -49.15
N GLU A 216 24.77 4.99 -49.15
CA GLU A 216 24.04 5.50 -50.32
C GLU A 216 24.51 6.89 -50.75
N ARG A 217 24.78 7.78 -49.79
CA ARG A 217 25.28 9.13 -50.06
C ARG A 217 26.71 9.10 -50.61
N TYR A 218 27.59 8.26 -50.08
CA TYR A 218 28.94 8.08 -50.63
C TYR A 218 28.91 7.51 -52.05
N ALA A 219 28.07 6.51 -52.32
CA ALA A 219 27.92 5.93 -53.65
C ALA A 219 27.43 6.98 -54.68
N SER A 220 26.45 7.81 -54.31
CA SER A 220 25.93 8.87 -55.19
C SER A 220 26.95 9.99 -55.47
N ILE A 221 27.79 10.35 -54.48
CA ILE A 221 28.89 11.31 -54.67
C ILE A 221 29.93 10.75 -55.65
N ILE A 222 30.32 9.48 -55.48
CA ILE A 222 31.31 8.84 -56.36
C ILE A 222 30.77 8.71 -57.79
N SER A 223 29.52 8.30 -57.97
CA SER A 223 28.90 8.20 -59.30
C SER A 223 28.66 9.54 -60.00
N SER A 224 28.63 10.66 -59.25
CA SER A 224 28.48 12.01 -59.80
C SER A 224 29.82 12.71 -60.07
N THR A 225 30.94 12.11 -59.64
CA THR A 225 32.30 12.62 -59.91
C THR A 225 33.04 11.84 -61.00
N THR A 226 32.47 10.73 -61.50
CA THR A 226 32.87 10.03 -62.75
C THR A 226 31.98 10.42 -63.91
#